data_AF-A0A4P2Q5F4-F1
#
_entry.id   AF-A0A4P2Q5F4-F1
#
_cell.length_a   1.000
_cell.length_b   1.000
_cell.length_c   1.000
_cell.angle_alpha   90.00
_cell.angle_beta   90.00
_cell.angle_gamma   90.00
#
_symmetry.space_group_name_H-M   'P 1'
#
loop_
_entity.id
_entity.type
_entity.pdbx_description
1 polymer ?
#
loop_
_entity_poly.entity_id
_entity_poly.type
_entity_poly.pdbx_seq_one_letter_code
_entity_poly.pdbx_strand_id
1 'polypeptide(L)'
;MPTDDSPRASNPLADSTLRRALVEFVRRRVPSAEVDDVVQTVLCDALASPARPSDPAELRRWLLGIARHKAADHHRRASRETAVELPDVPTGPPPVEARELARWAEEQASATREARQTLSWMAREGEGEKLESIAAEAQMPAARVRQRVSRMRRWMRERWRAELAAVAALALLVLLVARLLRAPGEPVEIAPLPEPAPTAPLEQEPPRDALERARALRVDALRACDEAAWRRCLDRLDEAARLDAAGDGAPDIAAARARAQEALQTPPGPESPAPRPETPAPGPETSAPGPKAPAPTPKTRAPVLRERSNVSPRSGPTPEASPRPAPKAEPPRKPTAQPEALKRLPTKEGKTAPRMEAPWLEPKKGATQK
;
A
#
# COMPACT_ATOMS: atom_id res chain seq x y z
N MET A 1 37.27 15.88 34.27
CA MET A 1 36.01 15.38 33.70
C MET A 1 36.35 14.77 32.35
N PRO A 2 36.52 13.45 32.23
CA PRO A 2 36.77 12.84 30.93
C PRO A 2 35.47 12.96 30.12
N THR A 3 35.54 13.67 29.00
CA THR A 3 34.51 13.71 27.97
C THR A 3 34.50 12.35 27.27
N ASP A 4 33.53 11.53 27.64
CA ASP A 4 33.23 10.26 26.97
C ASP A 4 32.64 10.57 25.59
N ASP A 5 33.53 10.80 24.61
CA ASP A 5 33.21 10.97 23.19
C ASP A 5 33.03 9.60 22.51
N SER A 6 32.41 8.66 23.23
CA SER A 6 32.04 7.37 22.67
C SER A 6 30.88 7.60 21.69
N PRO A 7 31.03 7.25 20.39
CA PRO A 7 29.99 7.47 19.41
C PRO A 7 28.72 6.77 19.90
N ARG A 8 27.66 7.53 20.19
CA ARG A 8 26.36 6.98 20.56
C ARG A 8 26.02 5.92 19.53
N ALA A 9 26.11 4.65 19.92
CA ALA A 9 25.77 3.54 19.04
C ALA A 9 24.37 3.83 18.50
N SER A 10 24.29 4.14 17.21
CA SER A 10 23.06 4.54 16.53
C SER A 10 22.09 3.37 16.69
N ASN A 11 21.13 3.50 17.60
CA ASN A 11 20.15 2.45 17.84
C ASN A 11 19.44 2.18 16.51
N PRO A 12 19.58 0.99 15.92
CA PRO A 12 19.04 0.73 14.58
C PRO A 12 17.50 0.79 14.55
N LEU A 13 16.83 0.69 15.71
CA LEU A 13 15.39 0.94 15.84
C LEU A 13 14.99 2.42 15.73
N ALA A 14 15.93 3.35 15.93
CA ALA A 14 15.69 4.79 15.82
C ALA A 14 15.80 5.30 14.37
N ASP A 15 16.14 4.44 13.40
CA ASP A 15 16.18 4.81 12.00
C ASP A 15 14.78 5.19 11.47
N SER A 16 14.66 6.42 10.96
CA SER A 16 13.43 6.94 10.37
C SER A 16 12.99 6.17 9.13
N THR A 17 13.93 5.61 8.36
CA THR A 17 13.63 4.86 7.14
C THR A 17 12.98 3.53 7.49
N LEU A 18 13.53 2.82 8.48
CA LEU A 18 12.94 1.61 9.06
C LEU A 18 11.54 1.87 9.62
N ARG A 19 11.37 2.95 10.40
CA ARG A 19 10.06 3.33 10.96
C ARG A 19 9.04 3.59 9.85
N ARG A 20 9.41 4.34 8.81
CA ARG A 20 8.52 4.62 7.67
C ARG A 20 8.12 3.35 6.93
N ALA A 21 9.07 2.43 6.71
CA ALA A 21 8.78 1.15 6.07
C ALA A 21 7.83 0.28 6.92
N LEU A 22 7.98 0.29 8.24
CA LEU A 22 7.11 -0.42 9.18
C LEU A 22 5.69 0.16 9.19
N VAL A 23 5.57 1.49 9.29
CA VAL A 23 4.27 2.21 9.23
C VAL A 23 3.55 1.89 7.91
N GLU A 24 4.25 1.98 6.78
CA GLU A 24 3.66 1.68 5.47
C GLU A 24 3.23 0.20 5.36
N PHE A 25 3.99 -0.72 5.95
CA PHE A 25 3.63 -2.13 5.97
C PHE A 25 2.36 -2.39 6.80
N VAL A 26 2.25 -1.74 7.96
CA VAL A 26 1.13 -1.88 8.91
C VAL A 26 -0.13 -1.21 8.37
N ARG A 27 -0.01 0.01 7.83
CA ARG A 27 -1.12 0.79 7.24
C ARG A 27 -1.86 0.05 6.13
N ARG A 28 -1.20 -0.89 5.44
CA ARG A 28 -1.83 -1.74 4.42
C ARG A 28 -2.66 -2.89 4.98
N ARG A 29 -2.65 -3.12 6.29
CA ARG A 29 -3.18 -4.33 6.94
C ARG A 29 -4.12 -4.06 8.10
N VAL A 30 -4.11 -2.86 8.68
CA VAL A 30 -4.97 -2.49 9.82
C VAL A 30 -5.61 -1.12 9.58
N PRO A 31 -6.71 -0.79 10.27
CA PRO A 31 -7.30 0.54 10.23
C PRO A 31 -6.32 1.65 10.54
N SER A 32 -6.50 2.81 9.91
CA SER A 32 -5.62 3.96 10.11
C SER A 32 -5.51 4.39 11.58
N ALA A 33 -6.58 4.21 12.35
CA ALA A 33 -6.61 4.47 13.79
C ALA A 33 -5.70 3.53 14.60
N GLU A 34 -5.46 2.31 14.10
CA GLU A 34 -4.72 1.24 14.78
C GLU A 34 -3.25 1.16 14.34
N VAL A 35 -2.86 1.94 13.33
CA VAL A 35 -1.51 1.87 12.75
C VAL A 35 -0.46 2.22 13.78
N ASP A 36 -0.64 3.33 14.48
CA ASP A 36 0.35 3.79 15.46
C ASP A 36 0.47 2.84 16.65
N ASP A 37 -0.66 2.30 17.13
CA ASP A 37 -0.68 1.33 18.23
C ASP A 37 0.00 0.01 17.88
N VAL A 38 -0.26 -0.51 16.67
CA VAL A 38 0.42 -1.72 16.18
C VAL A 38 1.90 -1.46 15.98
N VAL A 39 2.29 -0.33 15.39
CA VAL A 39 3.71 0.04 15.18
C VAL A 39 4.42 0.19 16.53
N GLN A 40 3.81 0.89 17.49
CA GLN A 40 4.34 1.04 18.83
C GLN A 40 4.54 -0.32 19.50
N THR A 41 3.52 -1.19 19.45
CA THR A 41 3.60 -2.54 20.01
C THR A 41 4.75 -3.34 19.39
N VAL A 42 4.94 -3.29 18.07
CA VAL A 42 6.05 -3.97 17.38
C VAL A 42 7.41 -3.45 17.86
N LEU A 43 7.55 -2.14 18.02
CA LEU A 43 8.80 -1.53 18.48
C LEU A 43 9.06 -1.84 19.97
N CYS A 44 8.04 -1.85 20.81
CA CYS A 44 8.15 -2.27 22.21
C CYS A 44 8.57 -3.74 22.34
N ASP A 45 7.94 -4.64 21.60
CA ASP A 45 8.34 -6.06 21.54
C ASP A 45 9.78 -6.21 21.05
N ALA A 46 10.18 -5.39 20.07
CA ALA A 46 11.55 -5.39 19.56
C ALA A 46 12.57 -4.93 20.61
N LEU A 47 12.24 -3.90 21.39
CA LEU A 47 13.09 -3.40 22.48
C LEU A 47 13.21 -4.42 23.62
N ALA A 48 12.13 -5.15 23.92
CA ALA A 48 12.10 -6.14 24.98
C ALA A 48 12.75 -7.49 24.60
N SER A 49 12.91 -7.76 23.30
CA SER A 49 13.40 -9.06 22.82
C SER A 49 14.93 -9.18 22.92
N PRO A 50 15.46 -10.17 23.66
CA PRO A 50 16.90 -10.44 23.70
C PRO A 50 17.42 -11.07 22.39
N ALA A 51 16.54 -11.63 21.56
CA ALA A 51 16.88 -12.28 20.29
C ALA A 51 16.88 -11.32 19.08
N ARG A 52 16.90 -10.00 19.33
CA ARG A 52 16.87 -8.98 18.28
C ARG A 52 18.16 -9.01 17.45
N PRO A 53 18.10 -9.17 16.11
CA PRO A 53 19.27 -9.10 15.25
C PRO A 53 19.93 -7.71 15.27
N SER A 54 21.26 -7.68 15.22
CA SER A 54 22.05 -6.44 15.13
C SER A 54 22.23 -5.94 13.69
N ASP A 55 22.17 -6.83 12.70
CA ASP A 55 22.25 -6.46 11.29
C ASP A 55 20.97 -5.71 10.86
N PRO A 56 21.07 -4.51 10.23
CA PRO A 56 19.91 -3.73 9.83
C PRO A 56 18.95 -4.44 8.86
N ALA A 57 19.46 -5.25 7.94
CA ALA A 57 18.64 -5.94 6.94
C ALA A 57 17.86 -7.11 7.57
N GLU A 58 18.51 -7.87 8.45
CA GLU A 58 17.88 -8.89 9.29
C GLU A 58 16.88 -8.31 10.26
N LEU A 59 17.22 -7.21 10.95
CA LEU A 59 16.33 -6.49 11.86
C LEU A 59 15.05 -6.06 11.15
N ARG A 60 15.18 -5.50 9.94
CA ARG A 60 14.01 -5.13 9.12
C ARG A 60 13.14 -6.35 8.82
N ARG A 61 13.70 -7.46 8.35
CA ARG A 61 12.93 -8.68 8.06
C ARG A 61 12.25 -9.23 9.31
N TRP A 62 12.96 -9.23 10.43
CA TRP A 62 12.48 -9.69 11.73
C TRP A 62 11.32 -8.83 12.26
N LEU A 63 11.46 -7.50 12.23
CA LEU A 63 10.39 -6.56 12.60
C LEU A 63 9.13 -6.72 11.74
N LEU A 64 9.28 -6.88 10.42
CA LEU A 64 8.14 -7.15 9.53
C LEU A 64 7.49 -8.51 9.84
N GLY A 65 8.25 -9.47 10.35
CA GLY A 65 7.73 -10.72 10.90
C GLY A 65 6.83 -10.49 12.11
N ILE A 66 7.29 -9.71 13.09
CA ILE A 66 6.50 -9.34 14.28
C ILE A 66 5.25 -8.56 13.87
N ALA A 67 5.41 -7.56 13.00
CA ALA A 67 4.31 -6.74 12.51
C ALA A 67 3.21 -7.56 11.83
N ARG A 68 3.59 -8.58 11.04
CA ARG A 68 2.63 -9.53 10.46
C ARG A 68 1.83 -10.26 11.53
N HIS A 69 2.49 -10.75 12.59
CA HIS A 69 1.80 -11.42 13.68
C HIS A 69 0.86 -10.49 14.44
N LYS A 70 1.26 -9.24 14.69
CA LYS A 70 0.43 -8.23 15.36
C LYS A 70 -0.78 -7.82 14.53
N ALA A 71 -0.61 -7.62 13.23
CA ALA A 71 -1.74 -7.36 12.32
C ALA A 71 -2.72 -8.55 12.28
N ALA A 72 -2.21 -9.78 12.18
CA ALA A 72 -3.06 -10.98 12.24
C ALA A 72 -3.75 -11.12 13.61
N ASP A 73 -3.10 -10.71 14.70
CA ASP A 73 -3.70 -10.73 16.04
C ASP A 73 -4.80 -9.68 16.20
N HIS A 74 -4.59 -8.48 15.67
CA HIS A 74 -5.61 -7.43 15.62
C HIS A 74 -6.89 -7.95 14.95
N HIS A 75 -6.77 -8.60 13.79
CA HIS A 75 -7.94 -9.18 13.10
C HIS A 75 -8.61 -10.32 13.88
N ARG A 76 -7.82 -11.17 14.55
CA ARG A 76 -8.38 -12.20 15.45
C ARG A 76 -9.12 -11.59 16.63
N ARG A 77 -8.66 -10.46 17.17
CA ARG A 77 -9.33 -9.72 18.24
C ARG A 77 -10.59 -9.04 17.74
N ALA A 78 -10.49 -8.28 16.65
CA ALA A 78 -11.62 -7.62 16.00
C ALA A 78 -12.73 -8.63 15.67
N SER A 79 -12.41 -9.80 15.11
CA SER A 79 -13.40 -10.85 14.83
C SER A 79 -14.13 -11.38 16.08
N ARG A 80 -13.46 -11.41 17.25
CA ARG A 80 -14.11 -11.77 18.52
C ARG A 80 -14.95 -10.64 19.08
N GLU A 81 -14.50 -9.40 18.90
CA GLU A 81 -15.15 -8.18 19.41
C GLU A 81 -16.33 -7.75 18.54
N THR A 82 -16.34 -8.04 17.22
CA THR A 82 -17.47 -7.82 16.30
C THR A 82 -18.73 -8.61 16.69
N ALA A 83 -18.62 -9.62 17.57
CA ALA A 83 -19.80 -10.24 18.19
C ALA A 83 -20.54 -9.29 19.16
N VAL A 84 -19.93 -8.17 19.54
CA VAL A 84 -20.51 -7.08 20.32
C VAL A 84 -20.34 -5.80 19.50
N GLU A 85 -21.37 -5.49 18.71
CA GLU A 85 -21.40 -4.41 17.72
C GLU A 85 -20.95 -3.05 18.30
N LEU A 86 -19.79 -2.57 17.86
CA LEU A 86 -19.36 -1.16 17.96
C LEU A 86 -19.31 -0.52 16.57
N PRO A 87 -19.46 0.81 16.46
CA PRO A 87 -19.57 1.50 15.17
C PRO A 87 -18.28 1.42 14.35
N ASP A 88 -18.45 1.14 13.05
CA ASP A 88 -17.39 0.99 12.06
C ASP A 88 -16.64 2.32 11.87
N VAL A 89 -15.35 2.37 12.25
CA VAL A 89 -14.48 3.53 12.03
C VAL A 89 -13.88 3.43 10.64
N PRO A 90 -14.05 4.43 9.75
CA PRO A 90 -13.64 4.32 8.36
C PRO A 90 -12.12 4.15 8.25
N THR A 91 -11.74 3.01 7.67
CA THR A 91 -10.38 2.66 7.26
C THR A 91 -9.94 3.60 6.13
N GLY A 92 -8.80 4.28 6.29
CA GLY A 92 -8.19 5.05 5.21
C GLY A 92 -8.06 4.21 3.93
N PRO A 93 -8.46 4.74 2.76
CA PRO A 93 -8.80 3.87 1.66
C PRO A 93 -7.52 3.36 0.95
N PRO A 94 -7.49 2.11 0.41
CA PRO A 94 -6.25 1.47 -0.08
C PRO A 94 -5.57 2.25 -1.24
N PRO A 95 -4.31 1.99 -1.63
CA PRO A 95 -3.77 2.50 -2.89
C PRO A 95 -4.69 2.14 -4.07
N VAL A 96 -4.79 3.02 -5.07
CA VAL A 96 -5.76 2.87 -6.18
C VAL A 96 -5.59 1.54 -6.89
N GLU A 97 -4.34 1.14 -7.17
CA GLU A 97 -4.01 -0.12 -7.84
C GLU A 97 -4.46 -1.34 -7.03
N ALA A 98 -4.34 -1.27 -5.70
CA ALA A 98 -4.80 -2.33 -4.81
C ALA A 98 -6.34 -2.40 -4.77
N ARG A 99 -7.03 -1.25 -4.87
CA ARG A 99 -8.50 -1.22 -4.99
C ARG A 99 -8.97 -1.77 -6.31
N GLU A 100 -8.34 -1.40 -7.42
CA GLU A 100 -8.68 -1.96 -8.74
C GLU A 100 -8.52 -3.47 -8.75
N LEU A 101 -7.41 -3.96 -8.19
CA LEU A 101 -7.13 -5.38 -8.08
C LEU A 101 -8.16 -6.11 -7.21
N ALA A 102 -8.52 -5.53 -6.06
CA ALA A 102 -9.53 -6.09 -5.17
C ALA A 102 -10.92 -6.13 -5.83
N ARG A 103 -11.33 -5.03 -6.48
CA ARG A 103 -12.60 -4.95 -7.22
C ARG A 103 -12.66 -5.98 -8.34
N TRP A 104 -11.60 -6.08 -9.15
CA TRP A 104 -11.50 -7.10 -10.18
C TRP A 104 -11.63 -8.52 -9.59
N ALA A 105 -10.95 -8.80 -8.48
CA ALA A 105 -11.00 -10.12 -7.84
C ALA A 105 -12.40 -10.45 -7.29
N GLU A 106 -13.08 -9.45 -6.72
CA GLU A 106 -14.46 -9.56 -6.26
C GLU A 106 -15.44 -9.80 -7.41
N GLU A 107 -15.31 -9.07 -8.52
CA GLU A 107 -16.10 -9.27 -9.74
C GLU A 107 -15.92 -10.69 -10.28
N GLN A 108 -14.69 -11.18 -10.33
CA GLN A 108 -14.39 -12.55 -10.75
C GLN A 108 -14.96 -13.61 -9.80
N ALA A 109 -14.96 -13.35 -8.49
CA ALA A 109 -15.51 -14.25 -7.48
C ALA A 109 -17.04 -14.11 -7.29
N SER A 110 -17.67 -13.10 -7.88
CA SER A 110 -19.08 -12.75 -7.66
C SER A 110 -20.07 -13.82 -8.11
N ALA A 111 -19.64 -14.73 -9.00
CA ALA A 111 -20.47 -15.77 -9.61
C ALA A 111 -21.18 -16.68 -8.59
N THR A 112 -20.58 -16.92 -7.42
CA THR A 112 -21.21 -17.72 -6.35
C THR A 112 -20.87 -17.19 -4.95
N ARG A 113 -21.76 -17.42 -3.99
CA ARG A 113 -21.50 -17.12 -2.56
C ARG A 113 -20.27 -17.86 -2.04
N GLU A 114 -20.07 -19.11 -2.47
CA GLU A 114 -18.89 -19.91 -2.10
C GLU A 114 -17.59 -19.33 -2.66
N ALA A 115 -17.61 -18.81 -3.89
CA ALA A 115 -16.44 -18.15 -4.47
C ALA A 115 -16.06 -16.88 -3.70
N ARG A 116 -17.03 -16.01 -3.38
CA ARG A 116 -16.82 -14.82 -2.53
C ARG A 116 -16.27 -15.18 -1.15
N GLN A 117 -16.81 -16.22 -0.52
CA GLN A 117 -16.31 -16.70 0.76
C GLN A 117 -14.87 -17.21 0.64
N THR A 118 -14.56 -17.98 -0.41
CA THR A 118 -13.19 -18.47 -0.65
C THR A 118 -12.21 -17.32 -0.88
N LEU A 119 -12.64 -16.26 -1.58
CA LEU A 119 -11.86 -15.04 -1.78
C LEU A 119 -11.59 -14.33 -0.44
N SER A 120 -12.59 -14.21 0.44
CA SER A 120 -12.40 -13.62 1.78
C SER A 120 -11.38 -14.39 2.62
N TRP A 121 -11.35 -15.72 2.51
CA TRP A 121 -10.34 -16.55 3.17
C TRP A 121 -8.93 -16.30 2.61
N MET A 122 -8.81 -16.12 1.29
CA MET A 122 -7.53 -15.80 0.65
C MET A 122 -7.00 -14.42 1.07
N ALA A 123 -7.88 -13.43 1.22
CA ALA A 123 -7.50 -12.10 1.73
C ALA A 123 -6.93 -12.20 3.15
N ARG A 124 -7.68 -12.84 4.07
CA ARG A 124 -7.26 -13.09 5.46
C ARG A 124 -5.96 -13.91 5.56
N GLU A 125 -5.80 -14.91 4.71
CA GLU A 125 -4.54 -15.69 4.64
C GLU A 125 -3.37 -14.82 4.17
N GLY A 126 -3.58 -13.94 3.18
CA GLY A 126 -2.58 -12.98 2.72
C GLY A 126 -2.18 -11.95 3.78
N GLU A 127 -3.07 -11.69 4.73
CA GLU A 127 -2.84 -10.84 5.91
C GLU A 127 -2.08 -11.57 7.04
N GLY A 128 -1.89 -12.89 6.90
CA GLY A 128 -1.11 -13.72 7.82
C GLY A 128 -1.94 -14.61 8.74
N GLU A 129 -3.26 -14.69 8.52
CA GLU A 129 -4.08 -15.66 9.24
C GLU A 129 -3.83 -17.09 8.72
N LYS A 130 -3.75 -18.05 9.66
CA LYS A 130 -3.57 -19.46 9.32
C LYS A 130 -4.88 -20.05 8.80
N LEU A 131 -4.82 -20.83 7.73
CA LEU A 131 -6.01 -21.48 7.14
C LEU A 131 -6.73 -22.42 8.12
N GLU A 132 -6.03 -22.94 9.15
CA GLU A 132 -6.62 -23.74 10.21
C GLU A 132 -7.53 -22.90 11.13
N SER A 133 -7.18 -21.64 11.40
CA SER A 133 -8.00 -20.68 12.16
C SER A 133 -9.28 -20.36 11.39
N ILE A 134 -9.13 -20.02 10.12
CA ILE A 134 -10.23 -19.75 9.19
C ILE A 134 -11.17 -20.97 9.08
N ALA A 135 -10.60 -22.18 9.03
CA ALA A 135 -11.37 -23.41 8.97
C ALA A 135 -12.18 -23.67 10.25
N ALA A 136 -11.60 -23.41 11.42
CA ALA A 136 -12.29 -23.55 12.70
C ALA A 136 -13.48 -22.58 12.80
N GLU A 137 -13.29 -21.32 12.40
CA GLU A 137 -14.36 -20.31 12.37
C GLU A 137 -15.44 -20.64 11.33
N ALA A 138 -15.04 -21.05 10.12
CA ALA A 138 -15.97 -21.43 9.07
C ALA A 138 -16.69 -22.77 9.35
N GLN A 139 -16.37 -23.46 10.45
CA GLN A 139 -16.88 -24.79 10.80
C GLN A 139 -16.65 -25.82 9.67
N MET A 140 -15.46 -25.78 9.06
CA MET A 140 -15.09 -26.65 7.94
C MET A 140 -13.79 -27.41 8.21
N PRO A 141 -13.62 -28.61 7.64
CA PRO A 141 -12.33 -29.29 7.70
C PRO A 141 -11.23 -28.46 7.03
N ALA A 142 -10.08 -28.30 7.68
CA ALA A 142 -8.94 -27.52 7.16
C ALA A 142 -8.50 -27.96 5.76
N ALA A 143 -8.56 -29.27 5.47
CA ALA A 143 -8.25 -29.82 4.15
C ALA A 143 -9.17 -29.24 3.05
N ARG A 144 -10.46 -29.05 3.34
CA ARG A 144 -11.44 -28.51 2.38
C ARG A 144 -11.21 -27.03 2.11
N VAL A 145 -10.88 -26.25 3.15
CA VAL A 145 -10.50 -24.84 3.00
C VAL A 145 -9.25 -24.70 2.12
N ARG A 146 -8.18 -25.45 2.43
CA ARG A 146 -6.95 -25.46 1.61
C ARG A 146 -7.23 -25.84 0.16
N GLN A 147 -8.07 -26.84 -0.08
CA GLN A 147 -8.42 -27.26 -1.43
C GLN A 147 -9.18 -26.17 -2.20
N ARG A 148 -10.17 -25.51 -1.57
CA ARG A 148 -10.92 -24.41 -2.18
C ARG A 148 -10.02 -23.23 -2.53
N VAL A 149 -9.16 -22.81 -1.59
CA VAL A 149 -8.18 -21.74 -1.80
C VAL A 149 -7.21 -22.10 -2.93
N SER A 150 -6.68 -23.32 -2.95
CA SER A 150 -5.78 -23.78 -4.00
C SER A 150 -6.44 -23.77 -5.39
N ARG A 151 -7.68 -24.24 -5.49
CA ARG A 151 -8.45 -24.21 -6.74
C ARG A 151 -8.71 -22.78 -7.21
N MET A 152 -9.13 -21.89 -6.30
CA MET A 152 -9.38 -20.48 -6.62
C MET A 152 -8.10 -19.78 -7.11
N ARG A 153 -6.97 -19.97 -6.43
CA ARG A 153 -5.66 -19.44 -6.85
C ARG A 153 -5.23 -19.94 -8.23
N ARG A 154 -5.49 -21.21 -8.56
CA ARG A 154 -5.19 -21.76 -9.88
C ARG A 154 -6.07 -21.10 -10.95
N TRP A 155 -7.38 -21.05 -10.70
CA TRP A 155 -8.34 -20.44 -11.61
C TRP A 155 -8.02 -18.95 -11.89
N MET A 156 -7.74 -18.16 -10.86
CA MET A 156 -7.34 -16.74 -11.02
C MET A 156 -6.05 -16.59 -11.82
N ARG A 157 -5.01 -17.41 -11.54
CA ARG A 157 -3.74 -17.35 -12.28
C ARG A 157 -3.91 -17.69 -13.76
N GLU A 158 -4.73 -18.69 -14.09
CA GLU A 158 -5.00 -19.06 -15.47
C GLU A 158 -5.68 -17.91 -16.24
N ARG A 159 -6.63 -17.23 -15.59
CA ARG A 159 -7.33 -16.08 -16.17
C ARG A 159 -6.42 -14.86 -16.36
N TRP A 160 -5.57 -14.58 -15.38
CA TRP A 160 -4.55 -13.54 -15.45
C TRP A 160 -3.52 -13.75 -16.56
N ARG A 161 -3.08 -14.99 -16.76
CA ARG A 161 -2.13 -15.31 -17.83
C ARG A 161 -2.70 -15.01 -19.21
N ALA A 162 -4.00 -15.26 -19.42
CA ALA A 162 -4.66 -14.94 -20.68
C ALA A 162 -4.73 -13.43 -20.94
N GLU A 163 -5.11 -12.64 -19.92
CA GLU A 163 -5.15 -11.18 -20.02
C GLU A 163 -3.75 -10.59 -20.25
N LEU A 164 -2.74 -11.05 -19.51
CA LEU A 164 -1.35 -10.60 -19.69
C LEU A 164 -0.79 -10.96 -21.07
N ALA A 165 -1.12 -12.14 -21.61
CA ALA A 165 -0.71 -12.53 -22.95
C ALA A 165 -1.35 -11.62 -24.02
N ALA A 166 -2.62 -11.23 -23.86
CA ALA A 166 -3.30 -10.31 -24.76
C ALA A 166 -2.67 -8.90 -24.73
N VAL A 167 -2.36 -8.38 -23.54
CA VAL A 167 -1.67 -7.09 -23.38
C VAL A 167 -0.26 -7.13 -24.00
N ALA A 168 0.49 -8.21 -23.79
CA ALA A 168 1.81 -8.39 -24.39
C ALA A 168 1.75 -8.46 -25.92
N ALA A 169 0.77 -9.17 -26.48
CA ALA A 169 0.55 -9.23 -27.93
C ALA A 169 0.20 -7.85 -28.50
N LEU A 170 -0.65 -7.08 -27.83
CA LEU A 170 -0.98 -5.70 -28.22
C LEU A 170 0.24 -4.79 -28.18
N ALA A 171 1.07 -4.88 -27.13
CA ALA A 171 2.30 -4.12 -27.02
C ALA A 171 3.30 -4.45 -28.15
N LEU A 172 3.44 -5.73 -28.50
CA LEU A 172 4.25 -6.17 -29.65
C LEU A 172 3.71 -5.64 -30.97
N LEU A 173 2.39 -5.64 -31.16
CA LEU A 173 1.75 -5.07 -32.36
C LEU A 173 2.02 -3.56 -32.45
N VAL A 174 1.86 -2.82 -31.36
CA VAL A 174 2.16 -1.38 -31.32
C VAL A 174 3.64 -1.11 -31.63
N LEU A 175 4.55 -1.93 -31.09
CA LEU A 175 5.97 -1.82 -31.39
C LEU A 175 6.27 -2.09 -32.87
N LEU A 176 5.64 -3.12 -33.46
CA LEU A 176 5.75 -3.44 -34.88
C LEU A 176 5.25 -2.29 -35.75
N VAL A 177 4.08 -1.75 -35.45
CA VAL A 177 3.51 -0.59 -36.16
C VAL A 177 4.42 0.62 -36.01
N ALA A 178 4.93 0.92 -34.81
CA ALA A 178 5.87 2.01 -34.61
C ALA A 178 7.18 1.81 -35.38
N ARG A 179 7.67 0.56 -35.51
CA ARG A 179 8.83 0.22 -36.36
C ARG A 179 8.53 0.41 -37.85
N LEU A 180 7.34 0.05 -38.31
CA LEU A 180 6.93 0.20 -39.71
C LEU A 180 6.68 1.67 -40.09
N LEU A 181 6.10 2.46 -39.17
CA LEU A 181 5.87 3.90 -39.36
C LEU A 181 7.16 4.72 -39.22
N ARG A 182 8.13 4.24 -38.45
CA ARG A 182 9.52 4.74 -38.50
C ARG A 182 10.22 4.11 -39.71
N ALA A 183 9.76 4.44 -40.91
CA ALA A 183 10.58 4.23 -42.09
C ALA A 183 11.94 4.90 -41.82
N PRO A 184 13.08 4.21 -41.98
CA PRO A 184 14.36 4.89 -42.00
C PRO A 184 14.27 5.91 -43.13
N GLY A 185 14.35 7.20 -42.79
CA GLY A 185 14.57 8.21 -43.82
C GLY A 185 15.79 7.75 -44.61
N GLU A 186 15.63 7.63 -45.94
CA GLU A 186 16.77 7.46 -46.83
C GLU A 186 17.83 8.47 -46.38
N PRO A 187 19.07 8.03 -46.07
CA PRO A 187 20.13 8.99 -45.86
C PRO A 187 20.25 9.77 -47.16
N VAL A 188 19.81 11.02 -47.15
CA VAL A 188 19.97 11.95 -48.26
C VAL A 188 21.45 11.95 -48.58
N GLU A 189 21.81 11.37 -49.72
CA GLU A 189 23.15 11.47 -50.28
C GLU A 189 23.32 12.92 -50.70
N ILE A 190 23.85 13.73 -49.78
CA ILE A 190 24.15 15.14 -50.01
C ILE A 190 25.26 15.16 -51.05
N ALA A 191 24.91 15.46 -52.31
CA ALA A 191 25.87 15.80 -53.34
C ALA A 191 26.79 16.91 -52.80
N PRO A 192 28.12 16.84 -53.00
CA PRO A 192 29.04 17.84 -52.49
C PRO A 192 28.71 19.20 -53.14
N LEU A 193 28.14 20.10 -52.34
CA LEU A 193 27.89 21.48 -52.73
C LEU A 193 29.24 22.22 -52.80
N PRO A 194 29.49 23.07 -53.83
CA PRO A 194 30.70 23.89 -53.89
C PRO A 194 30.81 24.80 -52.66
N GLU A 195 32.03 24.88 -52.12
CA GLU A 195 32.37 25.59 -50.89
C GLU A 195 31.77 27.00 -50.81
N PRO A 196 30.98 27.33 -49.78
CA PRO A 196 30.57 28.71 -49.56
C PRO A 196 31.69 29.50 -48.87
N ALA A 197 31.83 30.75 -49.31
CA ALA A 197 32.72 31.79 -48.79
C ALA A 197 32.61 31.97 -47.26
N PRO A 198 33.67 32.48 -46.59
CA PRO A 198 33.78 32.49 -45.13
C PRO A 198 32.64 33.30 -44.51
N THR A 199 31.75 32.58 -43.83
CA THR A 199 30.65 33.17 -43.07
C THR A 199 31.14 33.43 -41.65
N ALA A 200 30.75 34.57 -41.08
CA ALA A 200 31.10 35.00 -39.73
C ALA A 200 30.82 33.91 -38.67
N PRO A 201 31.56 33.89 -37.54
CA PRO A 201 31.39 32.85 -36.53
C PRO A 201 29.96 32.84 -35.99
N LEU A 202 29.24 31.76 -36.26
CA LEU A 202 27.99 31.44 -35.57
C LEU A 202 28.30 31.23 -34.09
N GLU A 203 27.59 31.94 -33.22
CA GLU A 203 27.63 31.76 -31.77
C GLU A 203 27.37 30.28 -31.45
N GLN A 204 28.38 29.63 -30.87
CA GLN A 204 28.28 28.23 -30.46
C GLN A 204 27.35 28.15 -29.25
N GLU A 205 26.27 27.38 -29.36
CA GLU A 205 25.42 27.08 -28.21
C GLU A 205 26.27 26.49 -27.07
N PRO A 206 26.09 26.94 -25.82
CA PRO A 206 26.91 26.48 -24.72
C PRO A 206 26.75 24.97 -24.53
N PRO A 207 27.81 24.26 -24.12
CA PRO A 207 27.74 22.84 -23.84
C PRO A 207 26.65 22.56 -22.79
N ARG A 208 25.89 21.47 -22.95
CA ARG A 208 24.71 21.15 -22.12
C ARG A 208 25.00 21.21 -20.61
N ASP A 209 26.22 20.84 -20.21
CA ASP A 209 26.67 20.88 -18.82
C ASP A 209 26.69 22.32 -18.23
N ALA A 210 26.97 23.33 -19.06
CA ALA A 210 26.95 24.73 -18.64
C ALA A 210 25.52 25.22 -18.36
N LEU A 211 24.54 24.79 -19.17
CA LEU A 211 23.13 25.12 -18.98
C LEU A 211 22.55 24.46 -17.72
N GLU A 212 22.88 23.19 -17.46
CA GLU A 212 22.48 22.52 -16.22
C GLU A 212 23.08 23.20 -14.98
N ARG A 213 24.36 23.58 -15.03
CA ARG A 213 25.02 24.32 -13.97
C ARG A 213 24.38 25.70 -13.74
N ALA A 214 24.03 26.43 -14.81
CA ALA A 214 23.34 27.72 -14.69
C ALA A 214 21.98 27.59 -14.00
N ARG A 215 21.20 26.54 -14.33
CA ARG A 215 19.90 26.26 -13.67
C ARG A 215 20.07 25.99 -12.18
N ALA A 216 21.06 25.19 -11.78
CA ALA A 216 21.34 24.90 -10.37
C ALA A 216 21.72 26.18 -9.60
N LEU A 217 22.58 27.03 -10.18
CA LEU A 217 22.97 28.31 -9.58
C LEU A 217 21.78 29.25 -9.34
N ARG A 218 20.81 29.32 -10.26
CA ARG A 218 19.59 30.13 -10.09
C ARG A 218 18.72 29.64 -8.93
N VAL A 219 18.53 28.33 -8.78
CA VAL A 219 17.78 27.76 -7.66
C VAL A 219 18.42 28.12 -6.32
N ASP A 220 19.74 27.98 -6.22
CA ASP A 220 20.48 28.34 -5.01
C ASP A 220 20.48 29.84 -4.74
N ALA A 221 20.51 30.67 -5.79
CA ALA A 221 20.42 32.12 -5.67
C ALA A 221 19.06 32.56 -5.12
N LEU A 222 17.96 32.01 -5.65
CA LEU A 222 16.60 32.30 -5.17
C LEU A 222 16.44 31.93 -3.69
N ARG A 223 16.97 30.78 -3.26
CA ARG A 223 17.00 30.40 -1.84
C ARG A 223 17.78 31.42 -0.99
N ALA A 224 18.94 31.87 -1.47
CA ALA A 224 19.72 32.89 -0.76
C ALA A 224 18.98 34.24 -0.69
N CYS A 225 18.22 34.59 -1.71
CA CYS A 225 17.34 35.77 -1.70
C CYS A 225 16.20 35.63 -0.68
N ASP A 226 15.57 34.46 -0.58
CA ASP A 226 14.50 34.19 0.40
C ASP A 226 15.01 34.24 1.85
N GLU A 227 16.27 33.85 2.07
CA GLU A 227 16.98 33.93 3.36
C GLU A 227 17.54 35.34 3.67
N ALA A 228 17.22 36.35 2.85
CA ALA A 228 17.76 37.72 2.93
C ALA A 228 19.30 37.82 2.86
N ALA A 229 19.97 36.81 2.30
CA ALA A 229 21.42 36.80 2.06
C ALA A 229 21.74 37.52 0.73
N TRP A 230 21.43 38.83 0.67
CA TRP A 230 21.36 39.61 -0.58
C TRP A 230 22.64 39.57 -1.44
N ARG A 231 23.82 39.69 -0.83
CA ARG A 231 25.10 39.62 -1.58
C ARG A 231 25.29 38.25 -2.24
N ARG A 232 25.06 37.18 -1.48
CA ARG A 232 25.17 35.79 -1.98
C ARG A 232 24.16 35.52 -3.09
N CYS A 233 22.95 36.08 -2.99
CA CYS A 233 21.95 35.98 -4.04
C CYS A 233 22.47 36.59 -5.35
N LEU A 234 22.95 37.85 -5.31
CA LEU A 234 23.47 38.54 -6.50
C LEU A 234 24.68 37.83 -7.12
N ASP A 235 25.65 37.41 -6.28
CA ASP A 235 26.86 36.72 -6.76
C ASP A 235 26.51 35.44 -7.54
N ARG A 236 25.51 34.68 -7.07
CA ARG A 236 25.06 33.44 -7.72
C ARG A 236 24.26 33.70 -8.99
N LEU A 237 23.45 34.75 -9.04
CA LEU A 237 22.78 35.17 -10.27
C LEU A 237 23.78 35.64 -11.32
N ASP A 238 24.83 36.35 -10.93
CA ASP A 238 25.90 36.77 -11.84
C ASP A 238 26.73 35.59 -12.35
N GLU A 239 26.99 34.58 -11.50
CA GLU A 239 27.64 33.33 -11.95
C GLU A 239 26.75 32.56 -12.94
N ALA A 240 25.44 32.49 -12.70
CA ALA A 240 24.50 31.87 -13.63
C ALA A 240 24.43 32.61 -14.98
N ALA A 241 24.40 33.96 -14.95
CA ALA A 241 24.34 34.78 -16.15
C ALA A 241 25.59 34.65 -17.02
N ARG A 242 26.78 34.43 -16.43
CA ARG A 242 28.01 34.13 -17.18
C ARG A 242 27.96 32.82 -17.96
N LEU A 243 27.17 31.85 -17.50
CA LEU A 243 27.01 30.54 -18.15
C LEU A 243 25.85 30.53 -19.15
N ASP A 244 24.81 31.32 -18.89
CA ASP A 244 23.58 31.38 -19.68
C ASP A 244 22.94 32.77 -19.53
N ALA A 245 23.36 33.71 -20.40
CA ALA A 245 22.84 35.08 -20.36
C ALA A 245 21.34 35.15 -20.71
N ALA A 246 20.84 34.22 -21.54
CA ALA A 246 19.44 34.19 -21.95
C ALA A 246 18.50 33.90 -20.77
N GLY A 247 18.91 33.02 -19.85
CA GLY A 247 18.10 32.69 -18.67
C GLY A 247 18.05 33.77 -17.57
N ASP A 248 18.84 34.85 -17.64
CA ASP A 248 18.75 35.98 -16.70
C ASP A 248 17.51 36.86 -16.97
N GLY A 249 16.90 36.74 -18.15
CA GLY A 249 15.67 37.47 -18.53
C GLY A 249 14.37 36.92 -17.92
N ALA A 250 14.43 35.87 -17.11
CA ALA A 250 13.24 35.29 -16.49
C ALA A 250 12.66 36.24 -15.42
N PRO A 251 11.32 36.38 -15.33
CA PRO A 251 10.67 37.41 -14.51
C PRO A 251 10.92 37.24 -13.00
N ASP A 252 11.09 35.99 -12.54
CA ASP A 252 11.46 35.64 -11.17
C ASP A 252 12.89 36.07 -10.82
N ILE A 253 13.84 35.88 -11.74
CA ILE A 253 15.23 36.31 -11.60
C ILE A 253 15.34 37.84 -11.58
N ALA A 254 14.66 38.52 -12.50
CA ALA A 254 14.62 39.99 -12.51
C ALA A 254 14.02 40.55 -11.21
N ALA A 255 12.91 39.97 -10.72
CA ALA A 255 12.32 40.36 -9.45
C ALA A 255 13.25 40.09 -8.26
N ALA A 256 13.99 38.98 -8.26
CA ALA A 256 14.96 38.67 -7.21
C ALA A 256 16.14 39.67 -7.20
N ARG A 257 16.70 40.03 -8.37
CA ARG A 257 17.74 41.05 -8.49
C ARG A 257 17.26 42.40 -7.96
N ALA A 258 16.06 42.83 -8.36
CA ALA A 258 15.48 44.10 -7.91
C ALA A 258 15.33 44.15 -6.39
N ARG A 259 14.75 43.11 -5.77
CA ARG A 259 14.62 43.01 -4.30
C ARG A 259 15.97 43.04 -3.59
N ALA A 260 16.95 42.28 -4.08
CA ALA A 260 18.29 42.24 -3.48
C ALA A 260 19.03 43.58 -3.59
N GLN A 261 18.89 44.29 -4.71
CA GLN A 261 19.47 45.62 -4.91
C GLN A 261 18.80 46.68 -4.02
N GLU A 262 17.47 46.69 -3.96
CA GLU A 262 16.71 47.58 -3.09
C GLU A 262 17.09 47.40 -1.62
N ALA A 263 17.19 46.15 -1.17
CA ALA A 263 17.59 45.83 0.19
C ALA A 263 19.03 46.24 0.53
N LEU A 264 19.95 46.23 -0.45
CA LEU A 264 21.33 46.69 -0.26
C LEU A 264 21.47 48.22 -0.34
N GLN A 265 20.58 48.90 -1.07
CA GLN A 265 20.56 50.37 -1.16
C GLN A 265 19.85 51.02 0.02
N THR A 266 18.88 50.32 0.61
CA THR A 266 18.20 50.80 1.81
C THR A 266 19.21 50.77 2.96
N PRO A 267 19.63 51.94 3.50
CA PRO A 267 20.50 51.95 4.67
C PRO A 267 19.78 51.21 5.81
N PRO A 268 20.49 50.44 6.65
CA PRO A 268 19.87 49.79 7.79
C PRO A 268 19.19 50.87 8.62
N GLY A 269 17.86 50.89 8.58
CA GLY A 269 17.07 51.74 9.46
C GLY A 269 17.46 51.42 10.91
N PRO A 270 17.29 52.36 11.84
CA PRO A 270 17.57 52.12 13.25
C PRO A 270 16.87 50.83 13.65
N GLU A 271 17.68 49.84 14.02
CA GLU A 271 17.30 48.50 14.42
C GLU A 271 16.15 48.63 15.43
N SER A 272 14.93 48.35 14.98
CA SER A 272 13.77 48.35 15.87
C SER A 272 14.07 47.27 16.92
N PRO A 273 14.21 47.64 18.20
CA PRO A 273 14.76 46.74 19.20
C PRO A 273 13.94 45.46 19.23
N ALA A 274 14.64 44.33 19.15
CA ALA A 274 14.08 43.00 19.16
C ALA A 274 12.97 42.89 20.25
N PRO A 275 11.83 42.24 19.95
CA PRO A 275 10.82 41.98 20.96
C PRO A 275 11.48 41.19 22.09
N ARG A 276 11.51 41.79 23.29
CA ARG A 276 12.02 41.13 24.50
C ARG A 276 11.19 39.86 24.74
N PRO A 277 11.81 38.75 25.15
CA PRO A 277 11.05 37.58 25.60
C PRO A 277 10.19 37.99 26.80
N GLU A 278 8.87 37.98 26.62
CA GLU A 278 7.91 38.18 27.69
C GLU A 278 8.12 37.07 28.73
N THR A 279 8.59 37.48 29.91
CA THR A 279 8.57 36.64 31.10
C THR A 279 7.13 36.59 31.60
N PRO A 280 6.51 35.43 31.79
CA PRO A 280 5.13 35.35 32.25
C PRO A 280 5.04 35.82 33.70
N ALA A 281 4.27 36.88 33.95
CA ALA A 281 3.93 37.32 35.29
C ALA A 281 2.98 36.31 35.97
N PRO A 282 3.07 36.12 37.30
CA PRO A 282 2.17 35.24 38.03
C PRO A 282 0.77 35.87 38.08
N GLY A 283 -0.23 35.16 37.56
CA GLY A 283 -1.61 35.59 37.59
C GLY A 283 -2.18 35.64 39.02
N PRO A 284 -3.06 36.60 39.33
CA PRO A 284 -3.75 36.63 40.61
C PRO A 284 -4.82 35.56 40.67
N GLU A 285 -4.95 34.96 41.84
CA GLU A 285 -6.13 34.25 42.28
C GLU A 285 -7.38 35.12 42.08
N THR A 286 -8.46 34.53 41.58
CA THR A 286 -9.76 34.35 42.28
C THR A 286 -10.89 34.22 41.25
N SER A 287 -11.82 33.32 41.56
CA SER A 287 -13.25 33.34 41.18
C SER A 287 -13.68 32.33 40.13
N ALA A 288 -14.24 31.24 40.66
CA ALA A 288 -15.14 30.31 39.99
C ALA A 288 -16.35 31.01 39.35
N PRO A 289 -16.96 30.40 38.32
CA PRO A 289 -18.39 30.53 38.06
C PRO A 289 -19.09 29.17 38.05
N GLY A 290 -20.25 29.13 38.72
CA GLY A 290 -21.16 27.98 38.75
C GLY A 290 -21.85 27.66 37.41
N PRO A 291 -22.67 26.60 37.39
CA PRO A 291 -23.11 25.96 36.15
C PRO A 291 -24.25 26.73 35.47
N LYS A 292 -24.17 26.88 34.14
CA LYS A 292 -25.29 27.32 33.30
C LYS A 292 -25.73 26.19 32.35
N ALA A 293 -27.06 26.12 32.24
CA ALA A 293 -27.91 25.11 31.62
C ALA A 293 -27.80 25.02 30.08
N PRO A 294 -28.46 24.02 29.44
CA PRO A 294 -28.10 23.52 28.11
C PRO A 294 -28.73 24.28 26.93
N ALA A 295 -28.06 24.14 25.78
CA ALA A 295 -28.39 24.72 24.48
C ALA A 295 -29.57 24.00 23.76
N PRO A 296 -30.25 24.67 22.81
CA PRO A 296 -31.53 24.24 22.25
C PRO A 296 -31.43 23.28 21.05
N THR A 297 -32.44 22.42 20.93
CA THR A 297 -32.72 21.48 19.81
C THR A 297 -33.09 22.19 18.50
N PRO A 298 -32.68 21.68 17.32
CA PRO A 298 -33.16 22.17 16.03
C PRO A 298 -34.48 21.50 15.61
N LYS A 299 -35.38 22.33 15.08
CA LYS A 299 -36.76 22.04 14.68
C LYS A 299 -36.83 21.19 13.40
N THR A 300 -37.63 20.13 13.47
CA THR A 300 -38.13 19.33 12.34
C THR A 300 -39.04 20.18 11.45
N ARG A 301 -38.81 20.16 10.13
CA ARG A 301 -39.71 20.73 9.13
C ARG A 301 -40.19 19.62 8.21
N ALA A 302 -41.48 19.29 8.32
CA ALA A 302 -42.20 18.44 7.37
C ALA A 302 -42.44 19.17 6.05
N PRO A 303 -42.72 18.42 4.96
CA PRO A 303 -43.80 18.82 4.08
C PRO A 303 -44.77 17.68 3.74
N VAL A 304 -46.02 17.93 4.12
CA VAL A 304 -47.25 17.96 3.30
C VAL A 304 -47.46 16.88 2.23
N LEU A 305 -48.55 16.17 2.48
CA LEU A 305 -49.36 15.26 1.68
C LEU A 305 -50.03 15.94 0.46
N ARG A 306 -50.03 15.27 -0.70
CA ARG A 306 -51.08 15.31 -1.76
C ARG A 306 -50.75 14.21 -2.78
N GLU A 307 -51.36 13.03 -2.73
CA GLU A 307 -52.73 12.63 -3.07
C GLU A 307 -52.97 12.39 -4.59
N ARG A 308 -53.05 11.08 -4.90
CA ARG A 308 -53.84 10.35 -5.91
C ARG A 308 -53.65 10.63 -7.40
N SER A 309 -53.38 9.55 -8.16
CA SER A 309 -54.27 9.06 -9.22
C SER A 309 -53.99 7.61 -9.58
N ASN A 310 -55.03 6.77 -9.46
CA ASN A 310 -55.17 5.42 -9.98
C ASN A 310 -54.99 5.36 -11.51
N VAL A 311 -54.30 4.34 -12.02
CA VAL A 311 -54.75 3.50 -13.16
C VAL A 311 -54.10 2.11 -13.03
N SER A 312 -54.93 1.06 -13.07
CA SER A 312 -54.55 -0.35 -13.23
C SER A 312 -55.14 -0.85 -14.58
N PRO A 313 -55.02 -2.14 -14.96
CA PRO A 313 -53.94 -2.77 -15.71
C PRO A 313 -54.36 -3.14 -17.15
N ARG A 314 -53.40 -3.51 -18.03
CA ARG A 314 -53.72 -4.19 -19.30
C ARG A 314 -52.74 -5.31 -19.65
N SER A 315 -53.28 -6.52 -19.49
CA SER A 315 -53.13 -7.77 -20.25
C SER A 315 -52.09 -7.88 -21.38
N GLY A 316 -51.19 -8.88 -21.24
CA GLY A 316 -50.67 -9.84 -22.25
C GLY A 316 -50.04 -9.34 -23.56
N PRO A 317 -49.35 -10.20 -24.37
CA PRO A 317 -49.29 -11.66 -24.30
C PRO A 317 -47.85 -12.25 -24.25
N THR A 318 -47.82 -13.54 -23.93
CA THR A 318 -46.74 -14.54 -24.05
C THR A 318 -46.05 -14.55 -25.43
N PRO A 319 -44.77 -14.95 -25.50
CA PRO A 319 -44.40 -16.08 -26.37
C PRO A 319 -43.49 -17.07 -25.61
N GLU A 320 -43.89 -18.33 -25.50
CA GLU A 320 -43.70 -19.39 -26.50
C GLU A 320 -42.36 -20.11 -26.28
N ALA A 321 -42.50 -21.34 -25.81
CA ALA A 321 -41.45 -22.28 -25.50
C ALA A 321 -40.85 -22.88 -26.78
N SER A 322 -39.53 -23.08 -26.80
CA SER A 322 -38.85 -23.97 -27.74
C SER A 322 -37.42 -24.28 -27.25
N PRO A 323 -36.80 -25.40 -27.68
CA PRO A 323 -36.73 -26.59 -26.82
C PRO A 323 -35.32 -26.94 -26.34
N ARG A 324 -35.29 -27.80 -25.30
CA ARG A 324 -34.09 -28.48 -24.78
C ARG A 324 -33.34 -29.23 -25.90
N PRO A 325 -32.01 -29.10 -26.01
CA PRO A 325 -31.22 -30.09 -26.73
C PRO A 325 -31.00 -31.34 -25.86
N ALA A 326 -31.23 -32.50 -26.49
CA ALA A 326 -31.04 -33.85 -25.96
C ALA A 326 -29.56 -34.14 -25.60
N PRO A 327 -29.30 -35.08 -24.67
CA PRO A 327 -27.94 -35.47 -24.29
C PRO A 327 -27.24 -36.23 -25.43
N LYS A 328 -26.03 -35.79 -25.80
CA LYS A 328 -25.15 -36.52 -26.72
C LYS A 328 -24.64 -37.81 -26.07
N ALA A 329 -24.78 -38.89 -26.83
CA ALA A 329 -24.35 -40.24 -26.52
C ALA A 329 -22.85 -40.34 -26.25
N GLU A 330 -22.53 -41.14 -25.24
CA GLU A 330 -21.20 -41.57 -24.81
C GLU A 330 -20.65 -42.61 -25.81
N PRO A 331 -19.40 -42.50 -26.30
CA PRO A 331 -18.80 -43.52 -27.15
C PRO A 331 -18.37 -44.76 -26.34
N PRO A 332 -18.40 -45.97 -26.94
CA PRO A 332 -18.26 -47.24 -26.24
C PRO A 332 -16.85 -47.45 -25.67
N ARG A 333 -16.80 -47.85 -24.40
CA ARG A 333 -15.58 -48.33 -23.72
C ARG A 333 -15.12 -49.64 -24.35
N LYS A 334 -13.85 -49.68 -24.80
CA LYS A 334 -13.16 -50.91 -25.18
C LYS A 334 -12.90 -51.79 -23.94
N PRO A 335 -13.04 -53.12 -24.03
CA PRO A 335 -12.69 -54.02 -22.94
C PRO A 335 -11.18 -54.19 -22.88
N THR A 336 -10.55 -53.77 -21.79
CA THR A 336 -9.15 -54.10 -21.51
C THR A 336 -9.11 -55.45 -20.80
N ALA A 337 -8.46 -56.39 -21.46
CA ALA A 337 -8.22 -57.75 -21.02
C ALA A 337 -7.45 -57.80 -19.69
N GLN A 338 -7.78 -58.83 -18.90
CA GLN A 338 -6.96 -59.33 -17.82
C GLN A 338 -5.57 -59.77 -18.33
N PRO A 339 -4.60 -59.90 -17.42
CA PRO A 339 -3.92 -61.18 -17.39
C PRO A 339 -3.94 -61.81 -15.99
N GLU A 340 -4.41 -63.06 -15.96
CA GLU A 340 -3.96 -64.07 -15.02
C GLU A 340 -2.43 -64.20 -15.05
N ALA A 341 -1.80 -64.19 -13.88
CA ALA A 341 -0.57 -64.96 -13.66
C ALA A 341 -0.44 -65.26 -12.17
N LEU A 342 -1.05 -66.40 -11.83
CA LEU A 342 -0.87 -67.22 -10.65
C LEU A 342 0.63 -67.42 -10.29
N LYS A 343 1.09 -66.92 -9.13
CA LYS A 343 2.16 -67.59 -8.36
C LYS A 343 1.85 -67.53 -6.87
N ARG A 344 1.78 -68.75 -6.32
CA ARG A 344 1.48 -69.14 -4.94
C ARG A 344 2.65 -68.80 -3.99
N LEU A 345 2.30 -68.32 -2.79
CA LEU A 345 2.78 -68.65 -1.42
C LEU A 345 4.31 -68.61 -1.12
N PRO A 346 4.77 -68.39 0.15
CA PRO A 346 4.06 -68.68 1.41
C PRO A 346 4.02 -67.59 2.49
N THR A 347 3.02 -67.78 3.34
CA THR A 347 2.87 -67.35 4.74
C THR A 347 4.18 -67.39 5.54
N LYS A 348 4.45 -66.31 6.28
CA LYS A 348 5.29 -66.35 7.48
C LYS A 348 4.55 -65.70 8.65
N GLU A 349 4.60 -66.47 9.72
CA GLU A 349 3.96 -66.31 11.01
C GLU A 349 4.52 -65.13 11.81
N GLY A 350 3.67 -64.60 12.69
CA GLY A 350 4.04 -64.30 14.07
C GLY A 350 4.99 -63.14 14.32
N LYS A 351 4.43 -61.98 14.69
CA LYS A 351 4.90 -61.32 15.90
C LYS A 351 3.83 -60.43 16.54
N THR A 352 3.46 -60.89 17.72
CA THR A 352 2.67 -60.29 18.78
C THR A 352 3.06 -58.84 19.08
N ALA A 353 2.05 -57.97 19.10
CA ALA A 353 2.12 -56.64 19.72
C ALA A 353 1.79 -56.76 21.22
N PRO A 354 2.57 -56.15 22.14
CA PRO A 354 2.19 -56.06 23.53
C PRO A 354 1.12 -54.98 23.74
N ARG A 355 0.00 -55.44 24.29
CA ARG A 355 -1.12 -54.71 24.87
C ARG A 355 -0.61 -53.94 26.10
N MET A 356 -0.46 -52.61 25.99
CA MET A 356 -0.27 -51.76 27.16
C MET A 356 -1.62 -51.49 27.83
N GLU A 357 -1.77 -52.03 29.03
CA GLU A 357 -2.88 -51.77 29.94
C GLU A 357 -2.75 -50.36 30.50
N ALA A 358 -3.82 -49.56 30.36
CA ALA A 358 -4.00 -48.32 31.10
C ALA A 358 -4.67 -48.64 32.44
N PRO A 359 -4.14 -48.17 33.58
CA PRO A 359 -4.75 -48.38 34.89
C PRO A 359 -5.94 -47.45 35.09
N TRP A 360 -7.06 -48.05 35.50
CA TRP A 360 -8.28 -47.38 35.93
C TRP A 360 -8.02 -46.62 37.25
N LEU A 361 -8.44 -45.34 37.27
CA LEU A 361 -8.49 -44.49 38.46
C LEU A 361 -9.68 -44.91 39.34
N GLU A 362 -9.39 -45.25 40.59
CA GLU A 362 -10.38 -45.46 41.66
C GLU A 362 -11.05 -44.13 42.11
N PRO A 363 -12.33 -44.18 42.51
CA PRO A 363 -13.04 -43.01 43.04
C PRO A 363 -12.78 -42.81 44.55
N LYS A 364 -12.40 -41.58 44.93
CA LYS A 364 -12.31 -41.14 46.33
C LYS A 364 -13.68 -41.19 47.01
N LYS A 365 -13.80 -41.99 48.06
CA LYS A 365 -14.89 -41.94 49.05
C LYS A 365 -14.68 -40.73 49.97
N GLY A 366 -15.74 -39.93 50.12
CA GLY A 366 -15.87 -38.93 51.17
C GLY A 366 -16.47 -39.50 52.47
N ALA A 367 -16.65 -38.60 53.44
CA ALA A 367 -17.08 -38.77 54.83
C ALA A 367 -15.93 -39.16 55.78
N THR A 368 -15.69 -38.52 56.93
CA THR A 368 -16.67 -37.98 57.89
C THR A 368 -15.97 -36.96 58.80
N GLN A 369 -16.60 -35.81 59.06
CA GLN A 369 -16.27 -34.95 60.20
C GLN A 369 -17.46 -35.00 61.16
N LYS A 370 -17.18 -35.29 62.43
CA LYS A 370 -18.09 -35.18 63.56
C LYS A 370 -17.34 -34.47 64.68
#